data_AF-A0A660U877-F1
#
_entry.id   AF-A0A660U877-F1
#
_cell.length_a   1.000
_cell.length_b   1.000
_cell.length_c   1.000
_cell.angle_alpha   90.00
_cell.angle_beta   90.00
_cell.angle_gamma   90.00
#
_symmetry.space_group_name_H-M   'P 1'
#
loop_
_entity.id
_entity.type
_entity.pdbx_description
1 polymer ?
#
loop_
_entity_poly.entity_id
_entity_poly.type
_entity_poly.pdbx_seq_one_letter_code
_entity_poly.pdbx_strand_id
1 'polypeptide(L)'
;MRWAVLILTLVPSLALCSFELPPLAPPPLPGGSAALRAGYEEVDGFGGYTSLDLFFPPLLLSLRSSSDREGLYGETVLSLAYEARVGSGELMFVLSYLGCHASGELGRMGKGRGAAVDLGARIPIGPAKLELFTWNLISAVRYHRLPLEGVEGRRYWEGASRDLLLRLIVPLRGRGLEGECGLFGRSPFLGLRWRPSDEVLLEAGWAFGRSIRGGLRIGLRAEVGPLTIGYRHMMGNLGVQSTAVDVTAELR
;
A
#
# COMPACT_ATOMS: atom_id res chain seq x y z
N MET A 1 -3.91 26.38 3.58
CA MET A 1 -2.46 26.57 3.86
C MET A 1 -2.12 26.49 5.36
N ARG A 2 -2.67 25.54 6.13
CA ARG A 2 -2.39 25.41 7.58
C ARG A 2 -1.76 24.06 8.00
N TRP A 3 -1.54 23.13 7.06
CA TRP A 3 -1.03 21.78 7.36
C TRP A 3 0.48 21.61 7.18
N ALA A 4 1.14 22.47 6.38
CA ALA A 4 2.59 22.45 6.20
C ALA A 4 3.36 22.84 7.47
N VAL A 5 2.72 23.56 8.39
CA VAL A 5 3.34 24.00 9.65
C VAL A 5 3.37 22.88 10.70
N LEU A 6 2.38 21.98 10.70
CA LEU A 6 2.28 20.92 11.72
C LEU A 6 3.37 19.82 11.54
N ILE A 7 3.74 19.54 10.29
CA ILE A 7 4.79 18.56 9.94
C ILE A 7 6.18 19.13 10.29
N LEU A 8 6.39 20.44 10.13
CA LEU A 8 7.66 21.09 10.49
C LEU A 8 7.83 21.28 12.01
N THR A 9 6.76 21.27 12.80
CA THR A 9 6.83 21.40 14.27
C THR A 9 7.09 20.09 15.02
N LEU A 10 6.96 18.92 14.38
CA LEU A 10 7.25 17.62 15.01
C LEU A 10 8.69 17.13 14.80
N VAL A 11 9.43 17.77 13.89
CA VAL A 11 10.84 17.44 13.58
C VAL A 11 11.86 17.89 14.64
N PRO A 12 11.68 18.99 15.42
CA PRO A 12 12.72 19.42 16.37
C PRO A 12 12.87 18.52 17.59
N SER A 13 11.89 17.66 17.90
CA SER A 13 11.91 16.82 19.11
C SER A 13 12.78 15.56 18.98
N LEU A 14 13.30 15.26 17.78
CA LEU A 14 14.18 14.12 17.51
C LEU A 14 15.67 14.50 17.44
N ALA A 15 16.03 15.76 17.71
CA ALA A 15 17.39 16.29 17.60
C ALA A 15 18.32 15.95 18.79
N LEU A 16 17.95 15.01 19.67
CA LEU A 16 18.74 14.66 20.87
C LEU A 16 19.15 13.18 20.92
N CYS A 17 19.52 12.59 19.78
CA CYS A 17 20.21 11.31 19.76
C CYS A 17 21.63 11.51 19.21
N SER A 18 22.60 11.42 20.12
CA SER A 18 24.03 11.41 19.83
C SER A 18 24.37 10.34 18.80
N PHE A 19 25.15 10.74 17.79
CA PHE A 19 25.56 9.91 16.65
C PHE A 19 26.90 9.23 16.94
N GLU A 20 26.90 7.91 16.93
CA GLU A 20 28.09 7.10 16.62
C GLU A 20 27.79 6.33 15.33
N LEU A 21 28.70 6.43 14.35
CA LEU A 21 28.60 5.74 13.07
C LEU A 21 28.78 4.22 13.26
N PRO A 22 27.83 3.36 12.86
CA PRO A 22 28.09 1.93 12.77
C PRO A 22 28.86 1.58 11.49
N PRO A 23 29.68 0.53 11.51
CA PRO A 23 30.50 0.09 10.37
C PRO A 23 29.66 -0.45 9.21
N LEU A 24 30.28 -0.39 8.01
CA LEU A 24 29.81 -0.79 6.68
C LEU A 24 28.62 -1.76 6.64
N ALA A 25 27.52 -1.29 6.06
CA ALA A 25 26.31 -2.06 5.83
C ALA A 25 26.52 -3.25 4.88
N PRO A 26 25.83 -4.39 5.09
CA PRO A 26 25.77 -5.48 4.13
C PRO A 26 25.17 -5.02 2.79
N PRO A 27 25.48 -5.73 1.68
CA PRO A 27 24.99 -5.35 0.35
C PRO A 27 23.45 -5.26 0.33
N PRO A 28 22.87 -4.32 -0.42
CA PRO A 28 21.42 -4.20 -0.51
C PRO A 28 20.85 -5.50 -1.10
N LEU A 29 19.84 -6.06 -0.43
CA LEU A 29 18.97 -7.08 -1.01
C LEU A 29 18.46 -6.60 -2.38
N PRO A 30 18.25 -7.51 -3.35
CA PRO A 30 17.66 -7.14 -4.64
C PRO A 30 16.36 -6.38 -4.39
N GLY A 31 16.39 -5.10 -4.76
CA GLY A 31 15.32 -4.15 -4.53
C GLY A 31 14.17 -4.42 -5.50
N GLY A 32 13.21 -5.24 -5.06
CA GLY A 32 11.86 -5.25 -5.60
C GLY A 32 11.00 -4.28 -4.80
N SER A 33 10.45 -3.26 -5.46
CA SER A 33 9.75 -2.11 -4.87
C SER A 33 8.85 -2.41 -3.67
N ALA A 34 9.27 -1.93 -2.50
CA ALA A 34 8.35 -1.75 -1.39
C ALA A 34 7.26 -0.67 -1.63
N ALA A 35 7.28 0.05 -2.77
CA ALA A 35 6.28 1.05 -3.16
C ALA A 35 5.06 0.45 -3.90
N LEU A 36 5.17 -0.74 -4.51
CA LEU A 36 4.00 -1.55 -4.91
C LEU A 36 3.60 -2.57 -3.85
N ARG A 37 4.55 -2.94 -2.99
CA ARG A 37 4.24 -3.31 -1.61
C ARG A 37 3.66 -2.12 -0.81
N ALA A 38 3.28 -1.00 -1.42
CA ALA A 38 2.43 0.00 -0.78
C ALA A 38 0.95 -0.25 -1.04
N GLY A 39 0.57 -1.19 -1.94
CA GLY A 39 -0.76 -1.82 -1.92
C GLY A 39 -1.11 -2.43 -0.54
N TYR A 40 -0.14 -2.37 0.37
CA TYR A 40 -0.14 -2.70 1.77
C TYR A 40 -1.09 -1.92 2.68
N GLU A 41 -1.51 -0.71 2.30
CA GLU A 41 -2.31 0.14 3.19
C GLU A 41 -3.80 0.19 2.85
N GLU A 42 -4.20 -0.35 1.69
CA GLU A 42 -5.60 -0.61 1.32
C GLU A 42 -6.17 -1.86 1.99
N VAL A 43 -5.67 -2.24 3.17
CA VAL A 43 -6.49 -3.05 4.08
C VAL A 43 -7.49 -2.09 4.74
N ASP A 44 -8.26 -1.37 3.93
CA ASP A 44 -9.22 -0.35 4.34
C ASP A 44 -10.61 -0.90 4.02
N GLY A 45 -11.18 -1.65 4.98
CA GLY A 45 -12.58 -2.05 4.93
C GLY A 45 -12.85 -3.55 4.87
N PHE A 46 -14.11 -3.89 5.11
CA PHE A 46 -14.65 -5.26 5.22
C PHE A 46 -14.31 -6.09 3.99
N GLY A 47 -13.22 -6.88 4.02
CA GLY A 47 -12.88 -7.67 2.84
C GLY A 47 -11.62 -8.51 2.91
N GLY A 48 -11.51 -9.40 1.92
CA GLY A 48 -10.33 -10.19 1.63
C GLY A 48 -9.60 -9.60 0.43
N TYR A 49 -8.28 -9.56 0.51
CA TYR A 49 -7.40 -9.07 -0.54
C TYR A 49 -6.40 -10.16 -0.92
N THR A 50 -6.11 -10.29 -2.21
CA THR A 50 -5.09 -11.20 -2.70
C THR A 50 -4.27 -10.51 -3.79
N SER A 51 -2.95 -10.67 -3.76
CA SER A 51 -2.08 -10.23 -4.85
C SER A 51 -1.13 -11.32 -5.31
N LEU A 52 -0.84 -11.28 -6.61
CA LEU A 52 0.23 -12.01 -7.26
C LEU A 52 1.10 -11.01 -8.01
N ASP A 53 2.37 -10.99 -7.67
CA ASP A 53 3.36 -10.05 -8.17
C ASP A 53 4.50 -10.82 -8.84
N LEU A 54 4.80 -10.50 -10.09
CA LEU A 54 5.91 -11.07 -10.85
C LEU A 54 6.93 -9.98 -11.11
N PHE A 55 8.09 -10.10 -10.48
CA PHE A 55 9.15 -9.12 -10.58
C PHE A 55 10.24 -9.60 -11.54
N PHE A 56 10.52 -8.77 -12.55
CA PHE A 56 11.57 -8.97 -13.55
C PHE A 56 12.24 -7.60 -13.79
N PRO A 57 13.28 -7.27 -13.00
CA PRO A 57 13.86 -5.92 -12.97
C PRO A 57 14.14 -5.35 -14.38
N PRO A 58 13.78 -4.08 -14.65
CA PRO A 58 13.21 -3.06 -13.74
C PRO A 58 11.67 -3.05 -13.70
N LEU A 59 11.02 -4.11 -14.17
CA LEU A 59 9.57 -4.16 -14.35
C LEU A 59 8.90 -5.05 -13.30
N LEU A 60 7.67 -4.70 -12.97
CA LEU A 60 6.80 -5.45 -12.07
C LEU A 60 5.41 -5.59 -12.69
N LEU A 61 4.95 -6.83 -12.84
CA LEU A 61 3.57 -7.14 -13.19
C LEU A 61 2.81 -7.57 -11.94
N SER A 62 1.67 -6.93 -11.67
CA SER A 62 0.88 -7.18 -10.47
C SER A 62 -0.57 -7.47 -10.82
N LEU A 63 -1.13 -8.55 -10.28
CA LEU A 63 -2.56 -8.82 -10.28
C LEU A 63 -3.05 -8.75 -8.84
N ARG A 64 -3.98 -7.84 -8.57
CA ARG A 64 -4.63 -7.68 -7.27
C ARG A 64 -6.11 -7.95 -7.41
N SER A 65 -6.68 -8.61 -6.42
CA SER A 65 -8.12 -8.80 -6.28
C SER A 65 -8.55 -8.47 -4.87
N SER A 66 -9.74 -7.88 -4.75
CA SER A 66 -10.40 -7.63 -3.48
C SER A 66 -11.86 -8.07 -3.57
N SER A 67 -12.42 -8.50 -2.46
CA SER A 67 -13.86 -8.69 -2.32
C SER A 67 -14.31 -8.26 -0.94
N ASP A 68 -15.52 -7.71 -0.84
CA ASP A 68 -16.13 -7.51 0.46
C ASP A 68 -16.44 -8.86 1.14
N ARG A 69 -16.80 -8.82 2.42
CA ARG A 69 -17.08 -10.03 3.20
C ARG A 69 -18.26 -10.85 2.67
N GLU A 70 -19.22 -10.19 2.03
CA GLU A 70 -20.45 -10.81 1.53
C GLU A 70 -20.31 -11.27 0.06
N GLY A 71 -19.18 -10.96 -0.58
CA GLY A 71 -18.94 -11.19 -2.00
C GLY A 71 -19.83 -10.33 -2.91
N LEU A 72 -20.44 -9.28 -2.36
CA LEU A 72 -21.34 -8.40 -3.10
C LEU A 72 -20.56 -7.43 -3.97
N TYR A 73 -19.47 -6.88 -3.46
CA TYR A 73 -18.54 -6.04 -4.20
C TYR A 73 -17.18 -6.71 -4.36
N GLY A 74 -16.58 -6.57 -5.55
CA GLY A 74 -15.19 -6.98 -5.74
C GLY A 74 -14.49 -6.20 -6.85
N GLU A 75 -13.18 -6.07 -6.68
CA GLU A 75 -12.30 -5.35 -7.59
C GLU A 75 -11.18 -6.26 -8.06
N THR A 76 -10.69 -5.97 -9.26
CA THR A 76 -9.52 -6.60 -9.84
C THR A 76 -8.69 -5.53 -10.51
N VAL A 77 -7.41 -5.48 -10.16
CA VAL A 77 -6.46 -4.51 -10.69
C VAL A 77 -5.29 -5.27 -11.30
N LEU A 78 -5.05 -5.03 -12.59
CA LEU A 78 -3.85 -5.51 -13.28
C LEU A 78 -2.92 -4.32 -13.49
N SER A 79 -1.71 -4.36 -12.95
CA SER A 79 -0.77 -3.24 -12.97
C SER A 79 0.54 -3.65 -13.64
N LEU A 80 1.10 -2.76 -14.45
CA LEU A 80 2.48 -2.81 -14.91
C LEU A 80 3.22 -1.62 -14.32
N ALA A 81 4.33 -1.87 -13.66
CA ALA A 81 5.17 -0.84 -13.09
C ALA A 81 6.59 -0.89 -13.62
N TYR A 82 7.19 0.29 -13.66
CA TYR A 82 8.57 0.52 -14.04
C TYR A 82 9.29 1.27 -12.91
N GLU A 83 10.46 0.77 -12.55
CA GLU A 83 11.31 1.32 -11.50
C GLU A 83 12.60 1.89 -12.09
N ALA A 84 12.91 3.12 -11.73
CA ALA A 84 14.14 3.78 -12.14
C ALA A 84 14.92 4.27 -10.92
N ARG A 85 16.20 3.92 -10.86
CA ARG A 85 17.12 4.51 -9.88
C ARG A 85 17.57 5.88 -10.37
N VAL A 86 17.37 6.91 -9.54
CA VAL A 86 17.80 8.28 -9.83
C VAL A 86 18.68 8.76 -8.66
N GLY A 87 20.00 8.71 -8.88
CA GLY A 87 20.98 8.95 -7.83
C GLY A 87 20.90 7.90 -6.71
N SER A 88 20.70 8.36 -5.47
CA SER A 88 20.49 7.51 -4.31
C SER A 88 19.03 7.12 -4.08
N GLY A 89 18.09 7.72 -4.81
CA GLY A 89 16.67 7.43 -4.71
C GLY A 89 16.15 6.53 -5.82
N GLU A 90 14.88 6.17 -5.70
CA GLU A 90 14.14 5.34 -6.66
C GLU A 90 12.84 6.06 -7.02
N LEU A 91 12.49 6.03 -8.30
CA LEU A 91 11.21 6.49 -8.83
C LEU A 91 10.45 5.32 -9.40
N MET A 92 9.13 5.39 -9.28
CA MET A 92 8.22 4.38 -9.77
C MET A 92 7.11 5.03 -10.60
N PHE A 93 6.82 4.42 -11.74
CA PHE A 93 5.65 4.71 -12.55
C PHE A 93 4.80 3.44 -12.64
N VAL A 94 3.50 3.56 -12.43
CA VAL A 94 2.57 2.42 -12.54
C VAL A 94 1.43 2.77 -13.49
N LEU A 95 1.13 1.84 -14.39
CA LEU A 95 -0.08 1.83 -15.20
C LEU A 95 -0.97 0.68 -14.75
N SER A 96 -2.22 0.98 -14.44
CA SER A 96 -3.18 0.02 -13.90
C SER A 96 -4.41 -0.06 -14.78
N TYR A 97 -4.86 -1.27 -15.08
CA TYR A 97 -6.21 -1.58 -15.54
C TYR A 97 -7.08 -1.89 -14.33
N LEU A 98 -8.22 -1.23 -14.24
CA LEU A 98 -9.16 -1.32 -13.13
C LEU A 98 -10.41 -2.07 -13.58
N GLY A 99 -10.84 -3.05 -12.80
CA GLY A 99 -12.12 -3.73 -12.95
C GLY A 99 -12.83 -3.78 -11.62
N CYS A 100 -14.15 -3.55 -11.62
CA CYS A 100 -14.97 -3.80 -10.45
C CYS A 100 -16.34 -4.35 -10.84
N HIS A 101 -16.95 -5.03 -9.89
CA HIS A 101 -18.31 -5.53 -10.00
C HIS A 101 -18.99 -5.36 -8.65
N ALA A 102 -20.28 -4.99 -8.68
CA ALA A 102 -21.15 -5.14 -7.54
C ALA A 102 -22.38 -6.00 -7.92
N SER A 103 -22.88 -6.75 -6.96
CA SER A 103 -24.03 -7.65 -7.05
C SER A 103 -24.93 -7.48 -5.82
N GLY A 104 -26.20 -7.85 -5.93
CA GLY A 104 -27.19 -7.77 -4.85
C GLY A 104 -28.19 -6.60 -4.96
N GLU A 105 -29.28 -6.67 -4.19
CA GLU A 105 -30.38 -5.67 -4.19
C GLU A 105 -29.98 -4.32 -3.57
N LEU A 106 -28.98 -4.32 -2.68
CA LEU A 106 -28.31 -3.11 -2.19
C LEU A 106 -27.26 -2.57 -3.19
N GLY A 107 -26.94 -3.37 -4.22
CA GLY A 107 -25.94 -3.15 -5.27
C GLY A 107 -26.37 -2.14 -6.32
N ARG A 108 -26.32 -0.86 -5.94
CA ARG A 108 -26.58 0.30 -6.80
C ARG A 108 -25.52 0.52 -7.91
N MET A 109 -24.55 -0.38 -8.09
CA MET A 109 -23.49 -0.29 -9.09
C MET A 109 -23.37 -1.62 -9.85
N GLY A 110 -23.39 -1.61 -11.18
CA GLY A 110 -23.19 -2.83 -11.96
C GLY A 110 -21.71 -3.15 -12.12
N LYS A 111 -21.17 -2.98 -13.33
CA LYS A 111 -19.75 -3.26 -13.62
C LYS A 111 -19.00 -1.97 -13.92
N GLY A 112 -17.76 -1.87 -13.46
CA GLY A 112 -16.84 -0.77 -13.77
C GLY A 112 -15.58 -1.28 -14.44
N ARG A 113 -15.07 -0.54 -15.43
CA ARG A 113 -13.77 -0.80 -16.05
C ARG A 113 -13.06 0.50 -16.37
N GLY A 114 -11.76 0.56 -16.14
CA GLY A 114 -11.01 1.79 -16.31
C GLY A 114 -9.51 1.58 -16.35
N ALA A 115 -8.81 2.71 -16.32
CA ALA A 115 -7.37 2.74 -16.17
C ALA A 115 -6.97 3.80 -15.14
N ALA A 116 -5.81 3.60 -14.53
CA ALA A 116 -5.17 4.54 -13.63
C ALA A 116 -3.67 4.62 -13.90
N VAL A 117 -3.11 5.77 -13.57
CA VAL A 117 -1.67 6.04 -13.58
C VAL A 117 -1.29 6.52 -12.19
N ASP A 118 -0.20 5.96 -11.68
CA ASP A 118 0.35 6.24 -10.35
C ASP A 118 1.84 6.55 -10.43
N LEU A 119 2.29 7.29 -9.43
CA LEU A 119 3.70 7.64 -9.23
C LEU A 119 4.13 7.30 -7.81
N GLY A 120 5.36 6.82 -7.68
CA GLY A 120 6.01 6.58 -6.41
C GLY A 120 7.45 7.08 -6.38
N ALA A 121 7.95 7.31 -5.17
CA ALA A 121 9.35 7.62 -4.93
C ALA A 121 9.82 7.04 -3.60
N ARG A 122 11.07 6.57 -3.56
CA ARG A 122 11.80 6.27 -2.33
C ARG A 122 13.04 7.13 -2.28
N ILE A 123 13.17 7.90 -1.21
CA ILE A 123 14.22 8.90 -1.04
C ILE A 123 14.94 8.60 0.28
N PRO A 124 16.25 8.28 0.26
CA PRO A 124 17.02 8.18 1.49
C PRO A 124 17.19 9.56 2.14
N ILE A 125 16.95 9.63 3.45
CA ILE A 125 17.12 10.83 4.28
C ILE A 125 18.01 10.46 5.46
N GLY A 126 19.33 10.56 5.27
CA GLY A 126 20.31 10.05 6.22
C GLY A 126 20.13 8.54 6.44
N PRO A 127 20.01 8.05 7.69
CA PRO A 127 19.73 6.64 7.97
C PRO A 127 18.26 6.25 7.72
N ALA A 128 17.36 7.24 7.59
CA ALA A 128 15.94 7.01 7.35
C ALA A 128 15.62 6.95 5.85
N LYS A 129 14.41 6.50 5.52
CA LYS A 129 13.88 6.46 4.16
C LYS A 129 12.50 7.10 4.14
N LEU A 130 12.27 7.97 3.16
CA LEU A 130 10.97 8.53 2.85
C LEU A 130 10.38 7.79 1.65
N GLU A 131 9.16 7.30 1.78
CA GLU A 131 8.38 6.74 0.70
C GLU A 131 7.17 7.63 0.40
N LEU A 132 6.95 7.85 -0.89
CA LEU A 132 5.82 8.57 -1.44
C LEU A 132 5.16 7.67 -2.47
N PHE A 133 3.83 7.56 -2.44
CA PHE A 133 3.11 6.86 -3.49
C PHE A 133 1.71 7.43 -3.66
N THR A 134 1.26 7.55 -4.90
CA THR A 134 -0.08 8.05 -5.24
C THR A 134 -0.93 6.89 -5.73
N TRP A 135 -2.20 6.85 -5.34
CA TRP A 135 -3.19 5.94 -5.94
C TRP A 135 -4.16 6.73 -6.79
N ASN A 136 -4.42 6.19 -7.97
CA ASN A 136 -5.32 6.71 -8.98
C ASN A 136 -5.05 8.19 -9.30
N LEU A 137 -3.78 8.62 -9.29
CA LEU A 137 -3.37 10.02 -9.48
C LEU A 137 -4.10 10.63 -10.68
N ILE A 138 -4.08 9.88 -11.78
CA ILE A 138 -4.97 10.07 -12.92
C ILE A 138 -5.73 8.77 -13.10
N SER A 139 -7.06 8.83 -13.15
CA SER A 139 -7.90 7.67 -13.38
C SER A 139 -9.18 8.02 -14.11
N ALA A 140 -9.68 7.05 -14.87
CA ALA A 140 -10.98 7.13 -15.52
C ALA A 140 -11.61 5.74 -15.53
N VAL A 141 -12.75 5.60 -14.85
CA VAL A 141 -13.50 4.35 -14.77
C VAL A 141 -14.88 4.57 -15.38
N ARG A 142 -15.22 3.74 -16.34
CA ARG A 142 -16.55 3.68 -16.94
C ARG A 142 -17.41 2.72 -16.15
N TYR A 143 -18.43 3.26 -15.50
CA TYR A 143 -19.41 2.48 -14.77
C TYR A 143 -20.66 2.22 -15.62
N HIS A 144 -21.21 1.03 -15.44
CA HIS A 144 -22.52 0.65 -15.95
C HIS A 144 -23.41 0.27 -14.78
N ARG A 145 -24.36 1.14 -14.46
CA ARG A 145 -25.41 0.88 -13.47
C ARG A 145 -26.57 0.16 -14.15
N LEU A 146 -26.92 -1.01 -13.64
CA LEU A 146 -28.03 -1.81 -14.15
C LEU A 146 -29.38 -1.12 -13.85
N PRO A 147 -30.38 -1.27 -14.74
CA PRO A 147 -31.72 -0.76 -14.49
C PRO A 147 -32.35 -1.46 -13.28
N LEU A 148 -33.17 -0.71 -12.54
CA LEU A 148 -33.99 -1.20 -11.43
C LEU A 148 -35.45 -0.85 -11.72
N GLU A 149 -36.38 -1.45 -10.98
CA GLU A 149 -37.80 -1.11 -11.11
C GLU A 149 -38.02 0.40 -10.87
N GLY A 150 -38.53 1.09 -11.89
CA GLY A 150 -38.74 2.55 -11.85
C GLY A 150 -37.48 3.42 -12.02
N VAL A 151 -36.29 2.86 -12.24
CA VAL A 151 -35.04 3.62 -12.47
C VAL A 151 -34.27 3.09 -13.67
N GLU A 152 -34.09 3.95 -14.68
CA GLU A 152 -33.31 3.59 -15.86
C GLU A 152 -31.83 3.33 -15.53
N GLY A 153 -31.25 2.35 -16.22
CA GLY A 153 -29.81 2.10 -16.16
C GLY A 153 -29.03 3.30 -16.71
N ARG A 154 -27.82 3.51 -16.18
CA ARG A 154 -26.98 4.65 -16.58
C ARG A 154 -25.54 4.21 -16.83
N ARG A 155 -24.92 4.79 -17.86
CA ARG A 155 -23.48 4.71 -18.09
C ARG A 155 -22.86 6.07 -17.82
N TYR A 156 -21.77 6.09 -17.07
CA TYR A 156 -21.08 7.32 -16.72
C TYR A 156 -19.60 7.06 -16.46
N TRP A 157 -18.82 8.13 -16.44
CA TRP A 157 -17.40 8.11 -16.09
C TRP A 157 -17.19 8.76 -14.73
N GLU A 158 -16.34 8.15 -13.93
CA GLU A 158 -15.93 8.69 -12.64
C GLU A 158 -14.44 8.38 -12.42
N GLY A 159 -13.75 9.26 -11.67
CA GLY A 159 -12.38 8.99 -11.24
C GLY A 159 -12.40 8.02 -10.05
N ALA A 160 -11.43 7.12 -9.98
CA ALA A 160 -11.24 6.29 -8.80
C ALA A 160 -10.73 7.14 -7.62
N SER A 161 -10.91 6.64 -6.39
CA SER A 161 -10.47 7.33 -5.17
C SER A 161 -8.99 7.65 -5.26
N ARG A 162 -8.66 8.92 -5.05
CA ARG A 162 -7.28 9.39 -5.05
C ARG A 162 -6.74 9.38 -3.63
N ASP A 163 -5.66 8.65 -3.42
CA ASP A 163 -4.99 8.59 -2.13
C ASP A 163 -3.49 8.84 -2.29
N LEU A 164 -2.87 9.28 -1.20
CA LEU A 164 -1.44 9.55 -1.12
C LEU A 164 -0.90 8.85 0.12
N LEU A 165 0.14 8.05 -0.08
CA LEU A 165 1.01 7.58 0.99
C LEU A 165 2.19 8.52 1.15
N LEU A 166 2.43 8.91 2.39
CA LEU A 166 3.67 9.48 2.87
C LEU A 166 4.15 8.62 4.04
N ARG A 167 5.30 7.97 3.92
CA ARG A 167 5.83 7.10 4.97
C ARG A 167 7.29 7.43 5.25
N LEU A 168 7.63 7.62 6.51
CA LEU A 168 8.99 7.69 7.00
C LEU A 168 9.33 6.38 7.71
N ILE A 169 10.40 5.72 7.27
CA ILE A 169 10.94 4.51 7.87
C ILE A 169 12.28 4.87 8.53
N VAL A 170 12.40 4.59 9.82
CA VAL A 170 13.54 4.95 10.64
C VAL A 170 14.13 3.67 11.26
N PRO A 171 15.42 3.37 11.03
CA PRO A 171 16.07 2.27 11.74
C PRO A 171 16.12 2.58 13.24
N LEU A 172 15.74 1.61 14.06
CA LEU A 172 15.76 1.72 15.52
C LEU A 172 17.00 1.01 16.09
N ARG A 173 17.33 1.31 17.35
CA ARG A 173 18.41 0.60 18.06
C ARG A 173 18.01 -0.87 18.24
N GLY A 174 18.71 -1.77 17.57
CA GLY A 174 18.45 -3.21 17.59
C GLY A 174 18.68 -3.83 16.21
N ARG A 175 19.09 -5.09 16.16
CA ARG A 175 19.29 -5.77 14.87
C ARG A 175 17.93 -5.98 14.19
N GLY A 176 17.79 -5.44 12.98
CA GLY A 176 16.62 -5.66 12.12
C GLY A 176 15.32 -4.99 12.59
N LEU A 177 15.38 -3.99 13.47
CA LEU A 177 14.20 -3.25 13.94
C LEU A 177 14.09 -1.90 13.24
N GLU A 178 12.93 -1.63 12.66
CA GLU A 178 12.58 -0.35 12.01
C GLU A 178 11.27 0.17 12.60
N GLY A 179 11.18 1.47 12.82
CA GLY A 179 9.93 2.18 13.10
C GLY A 179 9.42 2.83 11.83
N GLU A 180 8.11 2.92 11.70
CA GLU A 180 7.47 3.65 10.61
C GLU A 180 6.40 4.60 11.12
N CYS A 181 6.26 5.74 10.43
CA CYS A 181 5.16 6.67 10.65
C CYS A 181 4.78 7.34 9.34
N GLY A 182 3.54 7.78 9.26
CA GLY A 182 3.08 8.35 8.00
C GLY A 182 1.63 8.74 7.95
N LEU A 183 1.18 8.94 6.71
CA LEU A 183 -0.18 9.29 6.34
C LEU A 183 -0.57 8.43 5.13
N PHE A 184 -1.72 7.77 5.21
CA PHE A 184 -2.41 7.16 4.07
C PHE A 184 -3.72 7.90 3.84
N GLY A 185 -3.80 8.65 2.72
CA GLY A 185 -4.90 9.56 2.46
C GLY A 185 -5.04 10.60 3.59
N ARG A 186 -6.02 10.41 4.47
CA ARG A 186 -6.26 11.27 5.66
C ARG A 186 -6.02 10.58 7.00
N SER A 187 -5.54 9.34 6.98
CA SER A 187 -5.35 8.53 8.18
C SER A 187 -3.86 8.48 8.53
N PRO A 188 -3.42 9.12 9.63
CA PRO A 188 -2.08 8.91 10.17
C PRO A 188 -1.88 7.45 10.57
N PHE A 189 -0.63 6.99 10.58
CA PHE A 189 -0.30 5.69 11.14
C PHE A 189 1.10 5.68 11.79
N LEU A 190 1.29 4.69 12.65
CA LEU A 190 2.54 4.37 13.33
C LEU A 190 2.74 2.86 13.31
N GLY A 191 3.96 2.39 13.15
CA GLY A 191 4.25 0.96 13.08
C GLY A 191 5.67 0.61 13.47
N LEU A 192 5.87 -0.69 13.68
CA LEU A 192 7.13 -1.35 13.95
C LEU A 192 7.27 -2.52 13.00
N ARG A 193 8.48 -2.68 12.47
CA ARG A 193 8.87 -3.76 11.57
C ARG A 193 10.10 -4.42 12.14
N TRP A 194 10.05 -5.73 12.30
CA TRP A 194 11.11 -6.50 12.91
C TRP A 194 11.49 -7.68 12.02
N ARG A 195 12.77 -7.76 11.67
CA ARG A 195 13.37 -8.82 10.87
C ARG A 195 14.19 -9.74 11.79
N PRO A 196 13.57 -10.78 12.41
CA PRO A 196 14.29 -11.73 13.26
C PRO A 196 15.31 -12.59 12.50
N SER A 197 15.09 -12.82 11.21
CA SER A 197 16.00 -13.50 10.29
C SER A 197 15.89 -12.89 8.90
N ASP A 198 16.84 -13.18 8.00
CA ASP A 198 16.80 -12.66 6.63
C ASP A 198 15.55 -13.11 5.86
N GLU A 199 14.96 -14.23 6.27
CA GLU A 199 13.79 -14.84 5.62
C GLU A 199 12.45 -14.38 6.20
N VAL A 200 12.43 -13.73 7.38
CA VAL A 200 11.17 -13.43 8.09
C VAL A 200 11.10 -11.96 8.46
N LEU A 201 9.94 -11.37 8.21
CA LEU A 201 9.60 -10.01 8.62
C LEU A 201 8.26 -10.01 9.34
N LEU A 202 8.24 -9.42 10.52
CA LEU A 202 7.06 -9.19 11.33
C LEU A 202 6.74 -7.70 11.31
N GLU A 203 5.46 -7.37 11.17
CA GLU A 203 4.99 -5.99 11.12
C GLU A 203 3.82 -5.83 12.10
N ALA A 204 3.81 -4.73 12.86
CA ALA A 204 2.70 -4.38 13.73
C ALA A 204 2.54 -2.87 13.77
N GLY A 205 1.31 -2.37 13.69
CA GLY A 205 1.08 -0.93 13.66
C GLY A 205 -0.35 -0.54 13.97
N TRP A 206 -0.58 0.76 14.06
CA TRP A 206 -1.86 1.35 14.33
C TRP A 206 -2.15 2.47 13.33
N ALA A 207 -3.31 2.39 12.68
CA ALA A 207 -3.84 3.47 11.85
C ALA A 207 -4.84 4.32 12.65
N PHE A 208 -4.68 5.63 12.59
CA PHE A 208 -5.55 6.62 13.22
C PHE A 208 -6.55 7.10 12.17
N GLY A 209 -7.73 6.48 12.14
CA GLY A 209 -8.81 6.83 11.24
C GLY A 209 -10.14 6.87 11.96
N ARG A 210 -11.07 7.72 11.49
CA ARG A 210 -12.48 7.60 11.87
C ARG A 210 -13.09 6.43 11.09
N SER A 211 -14.04 5.71 11.69
CA SER A 211 -14.70 4.54 11.07
C SER A 211 -13.69 3.43 10.73
N ILE A 212 -13.95 2.65 9.67
CA ILE A 212 -13.22 1.42 9.29
C ILE A 212 -11.72 1.59 9.02
N ARG A 213 -11.25 2.83 8.81
CA ARG A 213 -9.86 3.16 8.41
C ARG A 213 -8.88 3.31 9.58
N GLY A 214 -9.33 3.11 10.82
CA GLY A 214 -8.45 3.10 11.99
C GLY A 214 -8.44 1.74 12.66
N GLY A 215 -7.33 1.35 13.29
CA GLY A 215 -7.23 0.08 14.01
C GLY A 215 -5.84 -0.54 14.04
N LEU A 216 -5.76 -1.72 14.66
CA LEU A 216 -4.54 -2.52 14.77
C LEU A 216 -4.28 -3.25 13.46
N ARG A 217 -3.03 -3.22 13.01
CA ARG A 217 -2.53 -3.95 11.85
C ARG A 217 -1.41 -4.88 12.31
N ILE A 218 -1.45 -6.12 11.86
CA ILE A 218 -0.38 -7.10 12.06
C ILE A 218 -0.05 -7.75 10.72
N GLY A 219 1.22 -8.09 10.53
CA GLY A 219 1.73 -8.67 9.30
C GLY A 219 2.86 -9.65 9.55
N LEU A 220 2.94 -10.64 8.69
CA LEU A 220 4.02 -11.59 8.57
C LEU A 220 4.41 -11.67 7.11
N ARG A 221 5.71 -11.66 6.83
CA ARG A 221 6.25 -11.97 5.52
C ARG A 221 7.35 -13.02 5.66
N ALA A 222 7.37 -13.97 4.76
CA ALA A 222 8.34 -15.04 4.66
C ALA A 222 8.94 -15.09 3.25
N GLU A 223 10.25 -15.28 3.18
CA GLU A 223 10.98 -15.57 1.94
C GLU A 223 11.16 -17.10 1.83
N VAL A 224 10.74 -17.68 0.71
CA VAL A 224 10.76 -19.11 0.40
C VAL A 224 11.37 -19.30 -0.99
N GLY A 225 12.70 -19.35 -1.05
CA GLY A 225 13.45 -19.43 -2.30
C GLY A 225 13.25 -18.18 -3.16
N PRO A 226 12.76 -18.27 -4.41
CA PRO A 226 12.47 -17.10 -5.25
C PRO A 226 11.12 -16.43 -4.93
N LEU A 227 10.37 -16.96 -3.95
CA LEU A 227 9.05 -16.48 -3.60
C LEU A 227 9.09 -15.70 -2.29
N THR A 228 8.38 -14.59 -2.25
CA THR A 228 8.01 -13.89 -1.02
C THR A 228 6.51 -14.10 -0.78
N ILE A 229 6.13 -14.51 0.43
CA ILE A 229 4.73 -14.65 0.84
C ILE A 229 4.46 -13.70 2.00
N GLY A 230 3.46 -12.83 1.84
CA GLY A 230 2.97 -11.93 2.86
C GLY A 230 1.55 -12.30 3.31
N TYR A 231 1.32 -12.18 4.61
CA TYR A 231 0.00 -12.22 5.23
C TYR A 231 -0.17 -11.00 6.13
N ARG A 232 -1.33 -10.36 6.05
CA ARG A 232 -1.68 -9.20 6.87
C ARG A 232 -3.11 -9.32 7.37
N HIS A 233 -3.31 -8.82 8.58
CA HIS A 233 -4.62 -8.72 9.22
C HIS A 233 -4.80 -7.35 9.83
N MET A 234 -5.96 -6.75 9.60
CA MET A 234 -6.38 -5.51 10.25
C MET A 234 -7.62 -5.75 11.08
N MET A 235 -7.56 -5.28 12.32
CA MET A 235 -8.69 -5.15 13.22
C MET A 235 -9.05 -3.66 13.28
N GLY A 236 -10.01 -3.28 12.45
CA GLY A 236 -10.53 -1.93 12.36
C GLY A 236 -11.37 -1.54 13.58
N ASN A 237 -11.55 -0.23 13.75
CA ASN A 237 -12.51 0.33 14.68
C ASN A 237 -13.92 -0.21 14.34
N LEU A 238 -14.76 -0.38 15.36
CA LEU A 238 -16.11 -0.96 15.22
C LEU A 238 -16.13 -2.47 14.90
N GLY A 239 -15.02 -3.19 15.13
CA GLY A 239 -14.96 -4.64 14.98
C GLY A 239 -14.85 -5.11 13.52
N VAL A 240 -14.55 -4.20 12.60
CA VAL A 240 -14.33 -4.53 11.19
C VAL A 240 -13.02 -5.29 11.05
N GLN A 241 -13.01 -6.32 10.21
CA GLN A 241 -11.82 -7.12 9.98
C GLN A 241 -11.54 -7.27 8.50
N SER A 242 -10.25 -7.32 8.19
CA SER A 242 -9.76 -7.39 6.83
C SER A 242 -8.49 -8.22 6.80
N THR A 243 -8.30 -8.96 5.71
CA THR A 243 -7.12 -9.82 5.53
C THR A 243 -6.55 -9.63 4.15
N ALA A 244 -5.22 -9.70 4.04
CA ALA A 244 -4.53 -9.66 2.78
C ALA A 244 -3.49 -10.77 2.70
N VAL A 245 -3.41 -11.43 1.55
CA VAL A 245 -2.36 -12.37 1.20
C VAL A 245 -1.66 -11.86 -0.06
N ASP A 246 -0.34 -11.74 -0.02
CA ASP A 246 0.47 -11.33 -1.16
C ASP A 246 1.51 -12.40 -1.49
N VAL A 247 1.67 -12.70 -2.78
CA VAL A 247 2.72 -13.59 -3.27
C VAL A 247 3.52 -12.83 -4.31
N THR A 248 4.81 -12.65 -4.07
CA THR A 248 5.76 -12.11 -5.05
C THR A 248 6.69 -13.21 -5.52
N ALA A 249 6.92 -13.32 -6.83
CA ALA A 249 7.96 -14.17 -7.40
C ALA A 249 9.02 -13.31 -8.08
N GLU A 250 10.28 -13.49 -7.71
CA GLU A 250 11.43 -12.91 -8.41
C GLU A 250 11.86 -13.85 -9.53
N LEU A 251 11.72 -13.37 -10.78
CA LEU A 251 12.17 -14.10 -11.97
C LEU A 251 13.57 -13.60 -12.34
N ARG A 252 14.54 -14.52 -12.34
CA ARG A 252 15.94 -14.27 -12.70
C ARG A 252 16.26 -14.79 -14.09
#